data_AF-A0A1I8GUX0-F1
#
_entry.id   AF-A0A1I8GUX0-F1
#
_cell.length_a   1.000
_cell.length_b   1.000
_cell.length_c   1.000
_cell.angle_alpha   90.00
_cell.angle_beta   90.00
_cell.angle_gamma   90.00
#
_symmetry.space_group_name_H-M   'P 1'
#
loop_
_entity.id
_entity.type
_entity.pdbx_description
1 polymer ?
#
loop_
_entity_poly.entity_id
_entity_poly.type
_entity_poly.pdbx_seq_one_letter_code
_entity_poly.pdbx_strand_id
1 'polypeptide(L)'
;MNMYRFSALVFQHCSKLASYTYTWQAHYDEWRKTKAETPTCGAALMNSDLDQVVLVKGFTPGWMFPRGKINDREAKAKFYPQAAAREVLEETGFDIGPILDPELYIERVVGSALSRLYLVPDVPMDFKFKPETRNEIEAILWFRLSDLPTSRSDEDCARRIALKSKDFFLVIPFVSQLRRWAALVRQGGLSRVAALR
;
A
#
# COMPACT_ATOMS: atom_id res chain seq x y z
N MET A 1 -4.00 20.59 12.02
CA MET A 1 -4.44 20.04 13.32
C MET A 1 -4.38 18.52 13.24
N ASN A 2 -3.85 17.82 14.23
CA ASN A 2 -3.78 16.35 14.20
C ASN A 2 -5.07 15.70 14.71
N MET A 3 -5.25 14.40 14.45
CA MET A 3 -6.47 13.68 14.79
C MET A 3 -6.76 13.67 16.29
N TYR A 4 -5.74 13.51 17.15
CA TYR A 4 -5.92 13.52 18.61
C TYR A 4 -6.54 14.83 19.11
N ARG A 5 -5.97 15.97 18.67
CA ARG A 5 -6.45 17.30 19.06
C ARG A 5 -7.83 17.59 18.47
N PHE A 6 -8.09 17.13 17.24
CA PHE A 6 -9.42 17.22 16.65
C PHE A 6 -10.45 16.44 17.49
N SER A 7 -10.16 15.18 17.84
CA SER A 7 -11.03 14.35 18.69
C SER A 7 -11.29 15.02 20.04
N ALA A 8 -10.25 15.53 20.71
CA ALA A 8 -10.40 16.24 21.98
C ALA A 8 -11.40 17.39 21.89
N LEU A 9 -11.31 18.22 20.84
CA LEU A 9 -12.24 19.32 20.60
C LEU A 9 -13.67 18.84 20.32
N VAL A 10 -13.84 17.77 19.54
CA VAL A 10 -15.15 17.19 19.26
C VAL A 10 -15.83 16.70 20.54
N PHE A 11 -15.11 15.96 21.40
CA PHE A 11 -15.65 15.45 22.67
C PHE A 11 -15.86 16.55 23.73
N GLN A 12 -15.16 17.68 23.62
CA GLN A 12 -15.34 18.83 24.49
C GLN A 12 -16.56 19.68 24.09
N HIS A 13 -16.81 19.85 22.79
CA HIS A 13 -17.81 20.81 22.30
C HIS A 13 -19.12 20.19 21.83
N CYS A 14 -19.16 18.89 21.55
CA CYS A 14 -20.39 18.21 21.14
C CYS A 14 -21.18 17.73 22.37
N SER A 15 -22.26 18.43 22.71
CA SER A 15 -23.12 18.08 23.85
C SER A 15 -23.69 16.65 23.78
N LYS A 16 -23.91 16.12 22.58
CA LYS A 16 -24.35 14.73 22.36
C LYS A 16 -23.31 13.68 22.76
N LEU A 17 -22.04 14.08 22.92
CA LEU A 17 -20.93 13.21 23.31
C LEU A 17 -20.48 13.45 24.77
N ALA A 18 -21.19 14.28 25.54
CA ALA A 18 -20.80 14.67 26.89
C ALA A 18 -20.58 13.48 27.85
N SER A 19 -21.33 12.38 27.65
CA SER A 19 -21.18 11.15 28.42
C SER A 19 -19.82 10.46 28.25
N TYR A 20 -19.10 10.76 27.16
CA TYR A 20 -17.81 10.16 26.82
C TYR A 20 -16.62 11.09 27.07
N THR A 21 -16.85 12.32 27.58
CA THR A 21 -15.79 13.34 27.75
C THR A 21 -14.65 12.90 28.66
N TYR A 22 -14.87 11.95 29.57
CA TYR A 22 -13.83 11.39 30.46
C TYR A 22 -13.25 10.06 29.99
N THR A 23 -13.83 9.42 28.97
CA THR A 23 -13.43 8.09 28.49
C THR A 23 -12.95 8.08 27.04
N TRP A 24 -13.09 9.19 26.31
CA TRP A 24 -12.79 9.23 24.88
C TRP A 24 -11.34 8.91 24.54
N GLN A 25 -10.38 9.18 25.42
CA GLN A 25 -8.97 8.83 25.21
C GLN A 25 -8.80 7.31 25.12
N ALA A 26 -9.49 6.54 25.97
CA ALA A 26 -9.45 5.09 25.92
C ALA A 26 -10.03 4.57 24.59
N HIS A 27 -11.15 5.14 24.14
CA HIS A 27 -11.73 4.83 22.82
C HIS A 27 -10.82 5.24 21.66
N TYR A 28 -10.09 6.35 21.78
CA TYR A 28 -9.13 6.80 20.79
C TYR A 28 -7.93 5.85 20.69
N ASP A 29 -7.42 5.37 21.82
CA ASP A 29 -6.30 4.42 21.86
C ASP A 29 -6.72 3.04 21.35
N GLU A 30 -7.91 2.58 21.72
CA GLU A 30 -8.53 1.37 21.17
C GLU A 30 -8.69 1.49 19.65
N TRP A 31 -9.28 2.59 19.16
CA TRP A 31 -9.41 2.86 17.72
C TRP A 31 -8.05 2.86 17.02
N ARG A 32 -7.01 3.48 17.61
CA ARG A 32 -5.66 3.48 17.04
C ARG A 32 -5.08 2.08 16.91
N LYS A 33 -5.28 1.24 17.92
CA LYS A 33 -4.82 -0.15 17.91
C LYS A 33 -5.55 -0.94 16.82
N THR A 34 -6.89 -0.93 16.81
CA THR A 34 -7.69 -1.61 15.79
C THR A 34 -7.35 -1.11 14.39
N LYS A 35 -7.14 0.21 14.24
CA LYS A 35 -6.72 0.85 12.99
C LYS A 35 -5.35 0.33 12.54
N ALA A 36 -4.40 0.05 13.44
CA ALA A 36 -3.08 -0.45 13.09
C ALA A 36 -3.08 -1.96 12.74
N GLU A 37 -4.08 -2.70 13.21
CA GLU A 37 -4.24 -4.14 12.97
C GLU A 37 -5.12 -4.45 11.73
N THR A 38 -5.84 -3.44 11.20
CA THR A 38 -6.70 -3.60 10.02
C THR A 38 -5.87 -4.04 8.80
N PRO A 39 -6.20 -5.16 8.14
CA PRO A 39 -5.49 -5.61 6.95
C PRO A 39 -5.61 -4.61 5.80
N THR A 40 -4.63 -4.66 4.90
CA THR A 40 -4.61 -3.81 3.71
C THR A 40 -4.49 -4.62 2.43
N CYS A 41 -5.13 -4.13 1.37
CA CYS A 41 -5.06 -4.68 0.02
C CYS A 41 -4.67 -3.59 -0.98
N GLY A 42 -3.91 -3.98 -1.99
CA GLY A 42 -3.47 -3.09 -3.05
C GLY A 42 -2.75 -3.85 -4.16
N ALA A 43 -1.93 -3.17 -4.94
CA ALA A 43 -1.24 -3.77 -6.07
C ALA A 43 0.21 -3.30 -6.25
N ALA A 44 1.04 -4.19 -6.77
CA ALA A 44 2.29 -3.84 -7.43
C ALA A 44 2.01 -3.69 -8.93
N LEU A 45 1.86 -2.44 -9.38
CA LEU A 45 1.69 -2.10 -10.80
C LEU A 45 3.07 -2.14 -11.46
N MET A 46 3.24 -2.99 -12.47
CA MET A 46 4.54 -3.25 -13.12
C MET A 46 4.47 -2.94 -14.61
N ASN A 47 5.55 -2.40 -15.16
CA ASN A 47 5.67 -2.22 -16.60
C ASN A 47 5.81 -3.56 -17.34
N SER A 48 5.70 -3.55 -18.66
CA SER A 48 5.80 -4.77 -19.48
C SER A 48 7.15 -5.49 -19.36
N ASP A 49 8.24 -4.77 -19.10
CA ASP A 49 9.57 -5.38 -18.87
C ASP A 49 9.72 -6.02 -17.48
N LEU A 50 8.72 -5.85 -16.61
CA LEU A 50 8.68 -6.31 -15.22
C LEU A 50 9.90 -5.86 -14.41
N ASP A 51 10.45 -4.68 -14.69
CA ASP A 51 11.63 -4.15 -14.03
C ASP A 51 11.37 -2.83 -13.30
N GLN A 52 10.20 -2.22 -13.48
CA GLN A 52 9.76 -1.04 -12.76
C GLN A 52 8.41 -1.24 -12.09
N VAL A 53 8.20 -0.54 -10.98
CA VAL A 53 6.94 -0.54 -10.23
C VAL A 53 6.48 0.87 -9.91
N VAL A 54 5.16 1.06 -9.84
CA VAL A 54 4.57 2.31 -9.35
C VAL A 54 4.58 2.30 -7.82
N LEU A 55 5.11 3.37 -7.24
CA LEU A 55 4.95 3.67 -5.82
C LEU A 55 4.28 5.04 -5.64
N VAL A 56 3.51 5.16 -4.58
CA VAL A 56 2.86 6.38 -4.13
C VAL A 56 3.54 6.90 -2.86
N LYS A 57 3.51 8.21 -2.67
CA LYS A 57 3.95 8.90 -1.46
C LYS A 57 2.84 9.83 -1.01
N GLY A 58 2.36 9.65 0.22
CA GLY A 58 1.46 10.60 0.85
C GLY A 58 2.19 11.80 1.44
N PHE A 59 1.46 12.69 2.12
CA PHE A 59 2.03 13.86 2.80
C PHE A 59 2.86 13.50 4.06
N THR A 60 2.77 12.24 4.53
CA THR A 60 3.69 11.69 5.52
C THR A 60 4.90 11.06 4.83
N PRO A 61 6.11 11.13 5.43
CA PRO A 61 7.30 10.53 4.83
C PRO A 61 7.17 9.03 4.56
N GLY A 62 7.62 8.61 3.39
CA GLY A 62 7.70 7.21 2.99
C GLY A 62 6.96 6.91 1.69
N TRP A 63 7.56 6.06 0.88
CA TRP A 63 6.97 5.46 -0.32
C TRP A 63 6.29 4.14 0.02
N MET A 64 5.22 3.84 -0.70
CA MET A 64 4.46 2.60 -0.57
C MET A 64 3.88 2.17 -1.91
N PHE A 65 3.54 0.90 -2.03
CA PHE A 65 2.65 0.45 -3.10
C PHE A 65 1.26 1.05 -2.90
N PRO A 66 0.51 1.33 -3.98
CA PRO A 66 -0.86 1.79 -3.86
C PRO A 66 -1.70 0.71 -3.17
N ARG A 67 -2.23 1.04 -1.98
CA ARG A 67 -2.96 0.12 -1.11
C ARG A 67 -3.68 0.88 -0.02
N GLY A 68 -4.79 0.32 0.44
CA GLY A 68 -5.46 0.81 1.63
C GLY A 68 -6.19 -0.29 2.36
N LYS A 69 -7.09 0.09 3.26
CA LYS A 69 -7.69 -0.81 4.23
C LYS A 69 -8.89 -1.51 3.65
N ILE A 70 -9.00 -2.80 3.94
CA ILE A 70 -10.24 -3.50 3.68
C ILE A 70 -11.32 -2.94 4.61
N ASN A 71 -12.51 -2.70 4.08
CA ASN A 71 -13.66 -2.34 4.91
C ASN A 71 -14.35 -3.60 5.46
N ASP A 72 -15.21 -3.44 6.48
CA ASP A 72 -15.86 -4.58 7.15
C ASP A 72 -16.72 -5.45 6.21
N ARG A 73 -17.32 -4.84 5.18
CA ARG A 73 -18.15 -5.56 4.21
C ARG A 73 -17.29 -6.41 3.29
N GLU A 74 -16.21 -5.83 2.76
CA GLU A 74 -15.21 -6.50 1.93
C GLU A 74 -14.54 -7.65 2.70
N ALA A 75 -14.18 -7.44 3.97
CA ALA A 75 -13.57 -8.46 4.82
C ALA A 75 -14.51 -9.66 5.04
N LYS A 76 -15.77 -9.42 5.40
CA LYS A 76 -16.77 -10.47 5.64
C LYS A 76 -17.07 -11.28 4.37
N ALA A 77 -17.12 -10.61 3.23
CA ALA A 77 -17.37 -11.24 1.94
C ALA A 77 -16.11 -11.79 1.26
N LYS A 78 -14.92 -11.61 1.86
CA LYS A 78 -13.60 -11.98 1.30
C LYS A 78 -13.31 -11.33 -0.06
N PHE A 79 -13.80 -10.11 -0.28
CA PHE A 79 -13.61 -9.32 -1.50
C PHE A 79 -12.27 -8.55 -1.52
N TYR A 80 -11.18 -9.27 -1.25
CA TYR A 80 -9.83 -8.69 -1.28
C TYR A 80 -9.43 -8.13 -2.67
N PRO A 81 -9.77 -8.78 -3.80
CA PRO A 81 -9.52 -8.21 -5.13
C PRO A 81 -10.21 -6.86 -5.37
N GLN A 82 -11.48 -6.76 -4.98
CA GLN A 82 -12.28 -5.55 -5.17
C GLN A 82 -11.78 -4.41 -4.27
N ALA A 83 -11.39 -4.73 -3.02
CA ALA A 83 -10.76 -3.77 -2.13
C ALA A 83 -9.45 -3.24 -2.75
N ALA A 84 -8.60 -4.12 -3.28
CA ALA A 84 -7.37 -3.70 -3.96
C ALA A 84 -7.66 -2.80 -5.19
N ALA A 85 -8.63 -3.17 -6.03
CA ALA A 85 -8.99 -2.39 -7.20
C ALA A 85 -9.49 -0.98 -6.83
N ARG A 86 -10.35 -0.89 -5.81
CA ARG A 86 -10.85 0.38 -5.28
C ARG A 86 -9.71 1.27 -4.78
N GLU A 87 -8.85 0.75 -3.91
CA GLU A 87 -7.74 1.53 -3.33
C GLU A 87 -6.75 2.02 -4.40
N VAL A 88 -6.43 1.17 -5.37
CA VAL A 88 -5.53 1.53 -6.47
C VAL A 88 -6.16 2.60 -7.37
N LEU A 89 -7.46 2.50 -7.65
CA LEU A 89 -8.18 3.54 -8.38
C LEU A 89 -8.19 4.87 -7.61
N GLU A 90 -8.51 4.85 -6.31
CA GLU A 90 -8.55 6.05 -5.46
C GLU A 90 -7.18 6.76 -5.41
N GLU A 91 -6.08 6.01 -5.22
CA GLU A 91 -4.74 6.59 -5.04
C GLU A 91 -4.03 6.93 -6.36
N THR A 92 -4.37 6.28 -7.47
CA THR A 92 -3.60 6.40 -8.73
C THR A 92 -4.42 6.76 -9.97
N GLY A 93 -5.74 6.62 -9.91
CA GLY A 93 -6.65 6.82 -11.04
C GLY A 93 -6.61 5.67 -12.06
N PHE A 94 -5.89 4.57 -11.78
CA PHE A 94 -5.76 3.42 -12.67
C PHE A 94 -6.68 2.29 -12.22
N ASP A 95 -7.62 1.89 -13.09
CA ASP A 95 -8.53 0.77 -12.81
C ASP A 95 -7.88 -0.57 -13.16
N ILE A 96 -7.57 -1.36 -12.13
CA ILE A 96 -7.04 -2.72 -12.28
C ILE A 96 -8.12 -3.80 -12.28
N GLY A 97 -9.38 -3.47 -11.99
CA GLY A 97 -10.48 -4.44 -11.89
C GLY A 97 -10.59 -5.39 -13.10
N PRO A 98 -10.48 -4.90 -14.35
CA PRO A 98 -10.55 -5.75 -15.54
C PRO A 98 -9.35 -6.67 -15.76
N ILE A 99 -8.18 -6.39 -15.15
CA ILE A 99 -6.90 -7.07 -15.43
C ILE A 99 -6.30 -7.78 -14.21
N LEU A 100 -6.90 -7.61 -13.03
CA LEU A 100 -6.43 -8.21 -11.79
C LEU A 100 -6.67 -9.73 -11.79
N ASP A 101 -5.60 -10.49 -11.53
CA ASP A 101 -5.67 -11.93 -11.27
C ASP A 101 -5.78 -12.19 -9.75
N PRO A 102 -6.89 -12.75 -9.25
CA PRO A 102 -7.13 -12.91 -7.82
C PRO A 102 -6.20 -13.94 -7.15
N GLU A 103 -5.52 -14.78 -7.92
CA GLU A 103 -4.57 -15.78 -7.42
C GLU A 103 -3.12 -15.27 -7.43
N LEU A 104 -2.87 -14.12 -8.05
CA LEU A 104 -1.54 -13.57 -8.26
C LEU A 104 -1.22 -12.45 -7.26
N TYR A 105 -0.79 -12.83 -6.06
CA TYR A 105 -0.50 -11.87 -5.00
C TYR A 105 0.65 -12.28 -4.07
N ILE A 106 1.23 -11.28 -3.41
CA ILE A 106 2.18 -11.47 -2.31
C ILE A 106 1.53 -11.00 -1.01
N GLU A 107 1.65 -11.81 0.04
CA GLU A 107 1.25 -11.43 1.40
C GLU A 107 2.43 -11.28 2.33
N ARG A 108 2.40 -10.23 3.15
CA ARG A 108 3.34 -9.99 4.23
C ARG A 108 2.64 -9.39 5.43
N VAL A 109 3.10 -9.75 6.62
CA VAL A 109 2.78 -9.00 7.83
C VAL A 109 3.71 -7.79 7.88
N VAL A 110 3.13 -6.58 7.88
CA VAL A 110 3.85 -5.32 7.97
C VAL A 110 3.42 -4.61 9.25
N GLY A 111 4.30 -4.56 10.24
CA GLY A 111 3.93 -4.15 11.60
C GLY A 111 3.00 -5.20 12.23
N SER A 112 1.77 -4.81 12.54
CA SER A 112 0.74 -5.66 13.14
C SER A 112 -0.37 -6.09 12.17
N ALA A 113 -0.30 -5.69 10.90
CA ALA A 113 -1.36 -5.94 9.92
C ALA A 113 -0.87 -6.84 8.78
N LEU A 114 -1.77 -7.70 8.30
CA LEU A 114 -1.59 -8.42 7.04
C LEU A 114 -1.74 -7.44 5.87
N SER A 115 -0.78 -7.48 4.94
CA SER A 115 -0.80 -6.68 3.72
C SER A 115 -0.68 -7.60 2.52
N ARG A 116 -1.70 -7.55 1.64
CA ARG A 116 -1.76 -8.30 0.39
C ARG A 116 -1.57 -7.34 -0.80
N LEU A 117 -0.64 -7.68 -1.69
CA LEU A 117 -0.40 -6.95 -2.93
C LEU A 117 -0.61 -7.87 -4.12
N TYR A 118 -1.58 -7.53 -4.97
CA TYR A 118 -1.78 -8.20 -6.26
C TYR A 118 -0.70 -7.76 -7.26
N LEU A 119 -0.20 -8.68 -8.08
CA LEU A 119 0.81 -8.34 -9.08
C LEU A 119 0.11 -8.06 -10.40
N VAL A 120 0.27 -6.84 -10.90
CA VAL A 120 -0.40 -6.38 -12.12
C VAL A 120 0.68 -6.03 -13.14
N PRO A 121 1.05 -6.96 -14.02
CA PRO A 121 2.01 -6.71 -15.09
C PRO A 121 1.39 -5.85 -16.20
N ASP A 122 2.22 -5.44 -17.16
CA ASP A 122 1.79 -4.82 -18.41
C ASP A 122 1.05 -3.47 -18.25
N VAL A 123 1.39 -2.72 -17.20
CA VAL A 123 0.85 -1.38 -16.96
C VAL A 123 1.56 -0.36 -17.88
N PRO A 124 0.82 0.45 -18.67
CA PRO A 124 1.42 1.41 -19.58
C PRO A 124 2.21 2.50 -18.84
N MET A 125 3.48 2.68 -19.22
CA MET A 125 4.37 3.68 -18.62
C MET A 125 3.96 5.14 -18.92
N ASP A 126 3.21 5.36 -20.00
CA ASP A 126 2.72 6.67 -20.42
C ASP A 126 1.40 7.07 -19.76
N PHE A 127 0.76 6.15 -19.04
CA PHE A 127 -0.45 6.41 -18.25
C PHE A 127 -0.24 7.58 -17.29
N LYS A 128 -1.22 8.48 -17.26
CA LYS A 128 -1.16 9.70 -16.44
C LYS A 128 -1.80 9.44 -15.08
N PHE A 129 -1.03 8.83 -14.18
CA PHE A 129 -1.48 8.60 -12.81
C PHE A 129 -1.85 9.92 -12.11
N LYS A 130 -3.00 9.91 -11.45
CA LYS A 130 -3.49 11.01 -10.61
C LYS A 130 -4.45 10.45 -9.56
N PRO A 131 -4.33 10.86 -8.28
CA PRO A 131 -5.28 10.43 -7.26
C PRO A 131 -6.68 11.00 -7.57
N GLU A 132 -7.73 10.25 -7.22
CA GLU A 132 -9.10 10.74 -7.24
C GLU A 132 -9.42 11.59 -6.01
N THR A 133 -8.77 11.28 -4.88
CA THR A 133 -8.94 11.99 -3.61
C THR A 133 -8.00 13.20 -3.50
N ARG A 134 -8.49 14.27 -2.88
CA ARG A 134 -7.68 15.48 -2.62
C ARG A 134 -6.90 15.31 -1.31
N ASN A 135 -5.66 15.78 -1.29
CA ASN A 135 -4.81 15.86 -0.09
C ASN A 135 -4.40 14.51 0.53
N GLU A 136 -4.37 13.44 -0.26
CA GLU A 136 -3.93 12.11 0.20
C GLU A 136 -2.55 11.74 -0.35
N ILE A 137 -2.37 11.83 -1.67
CA ILE A 137 -1.13 11.49 -2.38
C ILE A 137 -0.39 12.75 -2.85
N GLU A 138 0.87 12.88 -2.45
CA GLU A 138 1.78 13.98 -2.82
C GLU A 138 2.51 13.66 -4.13
N ALA A 139 2.90 12.40 -4.34
CA ALA A 139 3.65 11.99 -5.53
C ALA A 139 3.36 10.53 -5.92
N ILE A 140 3.41 10.27 -7.23
CA ILE A 140 3.31 8.94 -7.83
C ILE A 140 4.44 8.81 -8.83
N LEU A 141 5.33 7.82 -8.67
CA LEU A 141 6.49 7.65 -9.52
C LEU A 141 6.76 6.18 -9.83
N TRP A 142 7.42 5.94 -10.96
CA TRP A 142 8.02 4.67 -11.31
C TRP A 142 9.38 4.50 -10.64
N PHE A 143 9.60 3.32 -10.06
CA PHE A 143 10.87 2.93 -9.44
C PHE A 143 11.38 1.65 -10.06
N ARG A 144 12.67 1.61 -10.42
CA ARG A 144 13.31 0.36 -10.84
C ARG A 144 13.38 -0.61 -9.67
N LEU A 145 12.93 -1.84 -9.90
CA LEU A 145 12.99 -2.92 -8.93
C LEU A 145 14.41 -3.18 -8.46
N SER A 146 15.42 -3.10 -9.35
CA SER A 146 16.85 -3.30 -9.01
C SER A 146 17.38 -2.28 -8.01
N ASP A 147 16.75 -1.11 -7.95
CA ASP A 147 17.27 0.02 -7.19
C ASP A 147 16.60 0.13 -5.81
N LEU A 148 15.45 -0.51 -5.64
CA LEU A 148 14.76 -0.58 -4.35
C LEU A 148 15.60 -1.33 -3.29
N PRO A 149 15.61 -0.86 -2.03
CA PRO A 149 16.31 -1.55 -0.96
C PRO A 149 15.58 -2.84 -0.56
N THR A 150 16.34 -3.87 -0.15
CA THR A 150 15.81 -5.10 0.47
C THR A 150 16.04 -5.15 1.98
N SER A 151 16.77 -4.17 2.52
CA SER A 151 17.03 -4.01 3.95
C SER A 151 16.93 -2.54 4.34
N ARG A 152 16.58 -2.27 5.60
CA ARG A 152 16.63 -0.92 6.18
C ARG A 152 18.05 -0.40 6.35
N SER A 153 19.04 -1.29 6.39
CA SER A 153 20.46 -0.97 6.52
C SER A 153 21.17 -0.83 5.16
N ASP A 154 20.42 -0.66 4.07
CA ASP A 154 20.98 -0.51 2.74
C ASP A 154 21.58 0.89 2.56
N GLU A 155 22.88 1.01 2.86
CA GLU A 155 23.64 2.28 2.82
C GLU A 155 23.84 2.79 1.38
N ASP A 156 23.84 1.89 0.39
CA ASP A 156 23.96 2.20 -1.04
C ASP A 156 22.65 2.71 -1.68
N CYS A 157 21.52 2.64 -0.96
CA CYS A 157 20.22 3.07 -1.46
C CYS A 157 20.25 4.53 -1.93
N ALA A 158 20.86 5.43 -1.14
CA ALA A 158 20.96 6.84 -1.48
C ALA A 158 21.78 7.07 -2.76
N ARG A 159 22.83 6.27 -3.00
CA ARG A 159 23.64 6.35 -4.22
C ARG A 159 22.87 5.88 -5.45
N ARG A 160 21.96 4.91 -5.31
CA ARG A 160 21.18 4.36 -6.44
C ARG A 160 19.98 5.23 -6.81
N ILE A 161 19.25 5.79 -5.85
CA ILE A 161 17.95 6.46 -6.09
C ILE A 161 17.78 7.82 -5.41
N ALA A 162 18.85 8.40 -4.86
CA ALA A 162 18.81 9.68 -4.14
C ALA A 162 17.81 9.75 -2.96
N LEU A 163 17.37 8.58 -2.47
CA LEU A 163 16.45 8.40 -1.35
C LEU A 163 17.05 7.42 -0.35
N LYS A 164 16.62 7.49 0.91
CA LYS A 164 17.17 6.63 1.96
C LYS A 164 16.36 5.33 2.04
N SER A 165 17.01 4.25 2.45
CA SER A 165 16.37 2.94 2.66
C SER A 165 15.13 3.01 3.56
N LYS A 166 15.17 3.87 4.59
CA LYS A 166 14.04 4.12 5.50
C LYS A 166 12.80 4.68 4.82
N ASP A 167 12.95 5.36 3.68
CA ASP A 167 11.83 5.91 2.91
C ASP A 167 11.04 4.77 2.24
N PHE A 168 11.57 3.56 2.19
CA PHE A 168 10.93 2.37 1.61
C PHE A 168 10.54 1.33 2.66
N PHE A 169 10.42 1.72 3.94
CA PHE A 169 10.10 0.81 5.04
C PHE A 169 8.90 -0.11 4.77
N LEU A 170 7.85 0.42 4.12
CA LEU A 170 6.61 -0.31 3.79
C LEU A 170 6.72 -1.12 2.50
N VAL A 171 7.76 -0.89 1.70
CA VAL A 171 8.01 -1.54 0.40
C VAL A 171 8.97 -2.72 0.57
N ILE A 172 10.02 -2.55 1.38
CA ILE A 172 11.10 -3.53 1.66
C ILE A 172 10.57 -4.98 1.86
N PRO A 173 9.51 -5.24 2.64
CA PRO A 173 9.03 -6.61 2.89
C PRO A 173 8.64 -7.41 1.62
N PHE A 174 8.37 -6.72 0.51
CA PHE A 174 7.90 -7.30 -0.74
C PHE A 174 8.99 -7.41 -1.81
N VAL A 175 10.04 -6.58 -1.75
CA VAL A 175 10.99 -6.37 -2.85
C VAL A 175 11.66 -7.67 -3.30
N SER A 176 12.17 -8.48 -2.38
CA SER A 176 12.91 -9.70 -2.74
C SER A 176 12.02 -10.73 -3.47
N GLN A 177 10.77 -10.91 -3.02
CA GLN A 177 9.85 -11.84 -3.68
C GLN A 177 9.38 -11.29 -5.02
N LEU A 178 9.13 -9.99 -5.10
CA LEU A 178 8.72 -9.33 -6.34
C LEU A 178 9.81 -9.45 -7.42
N ARG A 179 11.08 -9.21 -7.07
CA ARG A 179 12.23 -9.41 -7.96
C ARG A 179 12.34 -10.85 -8.46
N ARG A 180 12.20 -11.82 -7.54
CA ARG A 180 12.27 -13.25 -7.89
C ARG A 180 11.15 -13.62 -8.87
N TRP A 181 9.93 -13.20 -8.58
CA TRP A 181 8.78 -13.43 -9.44
C TRP A 181 9.00 -12.83 -10.83
N ALA A 182 9.39 -11.56 -10.90
CA ALA A 182 9.65 -10.86 -12.16
C ALA A 182 10.74 -11.57 -13.00
N ALA A 183 11.83 -11.99 -12.37
CA ALA A 183 12.91 -12.71 -13.04
C ALA A 183 12.44 -14.05 -13.62
N LEU A 184 11.63 -14.82 -12.89
CA LEU A 184 11.08 -16.10 -13.37
C LEU A 184 10.15 -15.92 -14.56
N VAL A 185 9.24 -14.94 -14.49
CA VAL A 185 8.31 -14.64 -15.59
C VAL A 185 9.06 -14.21 -16.85
N ARG A 186 10.10 -13.38 -16.72
CA ARG A 186 10.95 -12.97 -17.85
C ARG A 186 11.73 -14.11 -18.49
N GLN A 187 12.04 -15.16 -17.74
CA GLN A 187 12.77 -16.34 -18.22
C GLN A 187 11.86 -17.40 -18.83
N GLY A 188 10.55 -17.14 -18.96
CA GLY A 188 9.57 -18.10 -19.49
C GLY A 188 9.31 -19.30 -18.57
N GLY A 189 9.78 -19.25 -17.32
CA GLY A 189 9.73 -20.36 -16.38
C GLY A 189 8.48 -20.29 -15.49
N LEU A 190 7.57 -21.24 -15.70
CA LEU A 190 6.37 -21.55 -14.88
C LEU A 190 5.17 -20.60 -15.03
N SER A 191 3.98 -21.11 -14.68
CA SER A 191 2.76 -20.29 -14.62
C SER A 191 2.94 -19.14 -13.61
N ARG A 192 2.33 -17.98 -13.90
CA ARG A 192 2.44 -16.74 -13.09
C ARG A 192 2.26 -16.96 -11.58
N VAL A 193 1.44 -17.94 -11.20
CA VAL A 193 1.09 -18.28 -9.80
C VAL A 193 2.14 -19.17 -9.11
N ALA A 194 2.80 -20.10 -9.82
CA ALA A 194 3.75 -21.04 -9.21
C ALA A 194 5.01 -20.34 -8.67
N ALA A 195 5.36 -19.16 -9.22
CA ALA A 195 6.50 -18.35 -8.79
C ALA A 195 6.30 -17.63 -7.44
N LEU A 196 5.11 -17.71 -6.83
CA LEU A 196 4.76 -17.03 -5.58
C LEU A 196 4.74 -17.95 -4.34
N ARG A 197 4.88 -19.27 -4.53
CA ARG A 197 5.01 -20.27 -3.46
C ARG A 197 6.46 -20.48 -3.08
#